data_AF-A0A077NWL0-F1
#
_entry.id   AF-A0A077NWL0-F1
#
_cell.length_a   1.000
_cell.length_b   1.000
_cell.length_c   1.000
_cell.angle_alpha   90.00
_cell.angle_beta   90.00
_cell.angle_gamma   90.00
#
_symmetry.space_group_name_H-M   'P 1'
#
loop_
_entity.id
_entity.type
_entity.pdbx_description
1 polymer ?
#
loop_
_entity_poly.entity_id
_entity_poly.type
_entity_poly.pdbx_seq_one_letter_code
_entity_poly.pdbx_strand_id
1 'polypeptide(L)' 'MGFSAKITPSNSGLTWNPSDYKTPVLTATEKDYSRIQIQGMPIHAGEITIKISGGVYGNMFTKVGKFNKIYTIKVKE' A
#
# COMPACT_ATOMS: atom_id res chain seq x y z
N MET A 1 0.58 13.47 -4.78
CA MET A 1 0.48 12.59 -3.60
C MET A 1 1.37 11.40 -3.85
N GLY A 2 2.22 11.03 -2.90
CA GLY A 2 3.16 9.93 -3.07
C GLY A 2 3.19 9.04 -1.85
N PHE A 3 3.23 7.73 -2.06
CA PHE A 3 3.36 6.75 -0.99
C PHE A 3 4.18 5.55 -1.46
N SER A 4 4.71 4.82 -0.49
CA SER A 4 5.48 3.60 -0.68
C SER A 4 4.99 2.55 0.31
N ALA A 5 4.99 1.29 -0.10
CA ALA A 5 4.83 0.14 0.78
C ALA A 5 6.12 -0.68 0.80
N LYS A 6 6.52 -1.10 2.00
CA LYS A 6 7.63 -2.03 2.23
C LYS A 6 7.09 -3.27 2.90
N ILE A 7 7.33 -4.43 2.29
CA ILE A 7 6.96 -5.74 2.81
C ILE A 7 8.20 -6.36 3.45
N THR A 8 8.06 -6.97 4.62
CA THR A 8 9.15 -7.64 5.33
C THR A 8 8.61 -8.92 6.00
N PRO A 9 9.23 -10.08 5.77
CA PRO A 9 10.42 -10.31 4.94
C PRO A 9 10.11 -10.24 3.43
N SER A 10 11.12 -9.90 2.61
CA SER A 10 10.96 -9.70 1.17
C SER A 10 10.59 -10.97 0.41
N ASN A 11 10.94 -12.14 0.95
CA ASN A 11 10.58 -13.46 0.44
C ASN A 11 9.27 -14.00 1.06
N SER A 12 8.40 -13.13 1.55
CA SER A 12 7.10 -13.54 2.12
C SER A 12 6.13 -14.13 1.08
N GLY A 13 6.38 -13.96 -0.21
CA GLY A 13 5.46 -14.35 -1.29
C GLY A 13 4.37 -13.32 -1.57
N LEU A 14 4.37 -12.22 -0.82
CA LEU A 14 3.52 -11.06 -1.08
C LEU A 14 4.25 -10.05 -1.96
N THR A 15 3.54 -9.50 -2.93
CA THR A 15 4.03 -8.49 -3.86
C THR A 15 3.12 -7.26 -3.82
N TRP A 16 3.76 -6.11 -4.00
CA TRP A 16 3.06 -4.84 -4.16
C TRP A 16 3.68 -4.10 -5.34
N ASN A 17 2.84 -3.81 -6.33
CA ASN A 17 3.22 -2.97 -7.45
C ASN A 17 2.39 -1.69 -7.41
N PRO A 18 3.01 -0.51 -7.42
CA PRO A 18 2.28 0.76 -7.48
C PRO A 18 1.52 0.95 -8.79
N SER A 19 1.79 0.13 -9.81
CA SER A 19 1.12 0.16 -11.12
C SER A 19 -0.07 -0.81 -11.21
N ASP A 20 -0.32 -1.65 -10.20
CA ASP A 20 -1.39 -2.67 -10.22
C ASP A 20 -2.80 -2.11 -9.99
N TYR A 21 -2.97 -0.78 -10.01
CA TYR A 21 -4.29 -0.16 -10.13
C TYR A 21 -4.85 -0.42 -11.53
N LYS A 22 -5.38 -1.62 -11.76
CA LYS A 22 -6.28 -1.87 -12.89
C LYS A 22 -7.48 -0.94 -12.72
N THR A 23 -7.46 0.13 -13.50
CA THR A 23 -8.58 1.07 -13.67
C THR A 23 -9.89 0.29 -13.80
N PRO A 24 -10.92 0.54 -12.96
CA PRO A 24 -12.24 0.55 -13.53
C PRO A 24 -12.28 1.68 -14.56
N VAL A 25 -12.83 1.40 -15.73
CA VAL A 25 -13.22 2.41 -16.72
C VAL A 25 -14.36 3.23 -16.11
N LEU A 26 -14.03 4.08 -15.14
CA LEU A 26 -14.94 5.07 -14.59
C LEU A 26 -14.38 6.43 -14.96
N THR A 27 -15.32 7.32 -15.28
CA THR A 27 -15.10 8.69 -15.74
C THR A 27 -13.94 9.36 -15.01
N ALA A 28 -13.12 10.09 -15.76
CA ALA A 28 -11.80 10.62 -15.40
C ALA A 28 -11.71 11.53 -14.15
N THR A 29 -12.78 11.63 -13.35
CA THR A 29 -12.92 12.43 -12.13
C THR A 29 -12.51 11.72 -10.84
N GLU A 30 -12.40 10.40 -10.80
CA GLU A 30 -12.12 9.67 -9.54
C GLU A 30 -11.06 8.57 -9.71
N LYS A 31 -9.82 8.97 -9.98
CA LYS A 31 -8.69 8.08 -9.76
C LYS A 31 -8.53 7.88 -8.24
N ASP A 32 -8.92 6.71 -7.73
CA ASP A 32 -8.75 6.34 -6.32
C ASP A 32 -7.26 6.00 -6.05
N TYR A 33 -6.47 7.05 -5.80
CA TYR A 33 -5.08 6.95 -5.35
C TYR A 33 -4.95 6.58 -3.86
N SER A 34 -6.06 6.26 -3.19
CA SER A 34 -6.11 5.98 -1.75
C SER A 34 -6.12 4.48 -1.44
N ARG A 35 -6.30 3.63 -2.46
CA ARG A 35 -6.26 2.18 -2.31
C ARG A 35 -4.83 1.66 -2.44
N ILE A 36 -4.54 0.55 -1.78
CA ILE A 36 -3.28 -0.21 -1.91
C ILE A 36 -3.68 -1.67 -1.97
N GLN A 37 -3.24 -2.36 -3.02
CA GLN A 37 -3.50 -3.78 -3.19
C GLN A 37 -2.19 -4.56 -3.12
N ILE A 38 -2.08 -5.41 -2.09
CA ILE A 38 -0.96 -6.34 -1.91
C ILE A 38 -1.50 -7.73 -2.24
N GLN A 39 -0.83 -8.43 -3.14
CA GLN A 39 -1.27 -9.71 -3.67
C GLN A 39 -0.19 -10.79 -3.45
N GLY A 40 -0.55 -12.04 -3.69
CA GLY A 40 0.34 -13.19 -3.55
C GLY A 40 -0.10 -14.13 -2.43
N MET A 41 0.63 -15.24 -2.29
CA MET A 41 0.38 -16.26 -1.29
C MET A 41 1.57 -16.28 -0.31
N PRO A 42 1.32 -16.20 1.01
CA PRO A 42 2.38 -16.36 1.98
C PRO A 42 3.10 -17.70 1.83
N ILE A 43 4.43 -17.67 1.67
CA ILE A 43 5.25 -18.88 1.44
C ILE A 43 5.74 -19.49 2.77
N HIS A 44 5.88 -18.66 3.81
CA HIS A 44 6.40 -19.06 5.11
C HIS A 44 5.40 -18.71 6.21
N ALA A 45 5.24 -19.64 7.16
CA ALA A 45 4.55 -19.35 8.41
C ALA A 45 5.36 -18.34 9.23
N GLY A 46 4.65 -17.52 10.02
CA GLY A 46 5.25 -16.46 10.81
C GLY A 46 4.60 -15.10 10.56
N GLU A 47 5.34 -14.05 10.92
CA GLU A 47 4.84 -12.68 10.89
C GLU A 47 5.37 -11.91 9.68
N ILE A 48 4.45 -11.38 8.87
CA ILE A 48 4.76 -10.52 7.74
C ILE A 48 4.33 -9.10 8.08
N THR A 49 5.26 -8.16 8.04
CA THR A 49 5.02 -6.74 8.27
C THR A 49 4.95 -5.98 6.96
N ILE A 50 3.92 -5.17 6.81
CA ILE A 50 3.72 -4.27 5.67
C ILE A 50 3.70 -2.85 6.23
N LYS A 51 4.72 -2.06 5.90
CA LYS A 51 4.81 -0.66 6.25
C LYS A 51 4.42 0.21 5.07
N ILE A 52 3.40 1.04 5.23
CA ILE A 52 2.92 1.98 4.23
C ILE A 52 3.23 3.39 4.74
N SER A 53 3.97 4.16 3.96
CA SER A 53 4.35 5.52 4.31
C SER A 53 4.14 6.45 3.13
N GLY A 54 3.55 7.61 3.37
CA GLY A 54 3.25 8.56 2.31
C GLY A 54 2.94 9.96 2.82
N GLY A 55 2.72 10.84 1.86
CA GLY A 55 2.43 12.24 2.11
C GLY A 55 1.51 12.83 1.05
N VAL A 56 0.62 13.69 1.51
CA VAL A 56 -0.16 14.60 0.68
C VAL A 56 0.56 15.94 0.67
N TYR A 57 0.87 16.44 -0.52
CA TYR A 57 1.35 17.81 -0.67
C TYR A 57 0.20 18.75 -0.33
N GLY A 58 0.42 19.63 0.65
CA GLY A 58 -0.55 20.64 1.03
C GLY A 58 -0.71 21.68 -0.07
N ASN A 59 -1.90 22.27 -0.15
CA ASN A 59 -2.17 23.47 -0.94
C ASN A 59 -2.52 24.64 -0.01
N MET A 60 -2.85 25.81 -0.57
CA MET A 60 -3.18 27.03 0.19
C MET A 60 -4.30 26.83 1.25
N PHE A 61 -5.09 25.77 1.15
CA PHE A 61 -6.26 25.51 1.99
C PHE A 61 -6.12 24.24 2.85
N THR A 62 -5.09 23.41 2.62
CA THR A 62 -4.90 22.15 3.34
C THR A 62 -3.43 21.94 3.71
N LYS A 63 -3.19 21.67 4.99
CA LYS A 63 -1.83 21.40 5.50
C LYS A 63 -1.28 20.10 4.92
N VAL A 64 0.05 20.06 4.80
CA VAL A 64 0.81 18.83 4.47
C VAL A 64 0.46 17.75 5.49
N GLY A 65 -0.04 16.61 5.01
CA GLY A 65 -0.36 15.45 5.84
C GLY A 65 0.63 14.32 5.55
N LYS A 66 1.36 13.86 6.56
CA LYS A 66 2.17 12.64 6.50
C LYS A 66 1.41 11.50 7.15
N PHE A 67 1.50 10.30 6.59
CA PHE A 67 0.96 9.10 7.22
C PHE A 67 1.99 7.97 7.19
N ASN A 68 1.96 7.17 8.24
CA ASN A 68 2.72 5.95 8.38
C ASN A 68 1.82 4.91 9.05
N LYS A 69 1.53 3.82 8.34
CA LYS A 69 0.70 2.72 8.82
C LYS A 69 1.50 1.43 8.74
N ILE A 70 1.39 0.60 9.76
CA ILE A 70 2.04 -0.70 9.84
C ILE A 70 0.93 -1.72 9.96
N TYR A 71 0.94 -2.71 9.08
CA TYR A 71 0.04 -3.85 9.08
C TYR A 71 0.85 -5.11 9.32
N THR A 72 0.27 -6.01 10.11
CA THR A 72 0.92 -7.26 10.49
C THR A 72 0.01 -8.41 10.11
N ILE A 73 0.52 -9.32 9.27
CA ILE A 73 -0.16 -10.55 8.88
C ILE A 73 0.50 -11.69 9.63
N LYS A 74 -0.29 -12.45 10.39
CA LYS A 74 0.18 -13.66 11.08
C LYS A 74 -0.27 -14.87 10.30
N VAL A 75 0.69 -15.56 9.70
CA VAL A 75 0.47 -16.77 8.90
C VAL A 75 0.69 -17.96 9.83
N LYS A 76 -0.36 -18.76 10.01
CA LYS A 76 -0.30 -20.02 10.75
C LYS A 76 0.02 -21.16 9.79
N GLU A 77 0.68 -22.19 10.29
CA GLU A 77 0.81 -23.49 9.60
C GLU A 77 -0.55 -24.18 9.45
#